data_AF-A0AAD5BA86-F1
#
_entry.id   AF-A0AAD5BA86-F1
#
_cell.length_a   1.000
_cell.length_b   1.000
_cell.length_c   1.000
_cell.angle_alpha   90.00
_cell.angle_beta   90.00
_cell.angle_gamma   90.00
#
_symmetry.space_group_name_H-M   'P 1'
#
loop_
_entity.id
_entity.type
_entity.pdbx_description
1 polymer ?
#
loop_
_entity_poly.entity_id
_entity_poly.type
_entity_poly.pdbx_seq_one_letter_code
_entity_poly.pdbx_strand_id
1 'polypeptide(L)'
;MTQDPTLVERVEYISINDSQPEEPGPVVPHERQIVDQVIAIWKEDPTTENLGVPKLHAIVKQKHPNWTVSEKRVKQLLKKFGLLSSQEQYTYAKDIKSELTPDIELPPKVQVVMTSKRGKCLYAKKPISKDELIWSEAPLFFVPPLANVHLVEHGSACANCGKLLQQTEMKTVLKGLDCDVCAEVWCSIKCKQMDAQLHGTLKHNVFNPSLKKPKIVDSNAFLELQEYCLKESWNALYAITLIYANMLLDKSGVKQKQFNAMARVSQDVRYKALDSGGGSFDNMNGGALFVQEQQETLWKEGYEKFLRVFPKDPISYKEFLLFMGTYNINNLDSSVFLTQSHLNHNCDPNTTVDTASDRISGLKVYAKRDIKEGEELTTTYVNPSHTLYQRQRELRVNWGFICTCNKCKSDAKESERRKSSSSSKKQDAKDIRNMLKETKKQVGDGEIELEIPHDNSTERRKSVRFDETVVAVSN
;
A
#
# COMPACT_ATOMS: atom_id res chain seq x y z
N MET A 1 56.52 -49.43 27.04
CA MET A 1 57.21 -48.15 27.32
C MET A 1 56.30 -47.35 28.23
N THR A 2 56.66 -47.34 29.50
CA THR A 2 56.09 -46.52 30.57
C THR A 2 56.28 -45.04 30.22
N GLN A 3 55.20 -44.28 30.18
CA GLN A 3 55.28 -42.83 30.35
C GLN A 3 54.77 -42.47 31.74
N ASP A 4 55.63 -41.73 32.40
CA ASP A 4 55.70 -41.36 33.81
C ASP A 4 54.54 -40.40 34.19
N PRO A 5 53.82 -40.60 35.31
CA PRO A 5 52.69 -39.75 35.70
C PRO A 5 53.09 -38.38 36.27
N THR A 6 54.38 -38.04 36.33
CA THR A 6 54.88 -36.89 37.10
C THR A 6 55.08 -35.58 36.32
N LEU A 7 54.47 -35.42 35.13
CA LEU A 7 54.58 -34.19 34.32
C LEU A 7 53.26 -33.43 34.09
N VAL A 8 52.20 -33.73 34.83
CA VAL A 8 50.91 -33.00 34.73
C VAL A 8 50.79 -31.88 35.78
N GLU A 9 51.71 -31.79 36.74
CA GLU A 9 51.76 -30.67 37.70
C GLU A 9 52.64 -29.53 37.15
N ARG A 10 52.02 -28.59 36.43
CA ARG A 10 52.36 -27.14 36.32
C ARG A 10 51.74 -26.49 35.08
N VAL A 11 50.42 -26.58 34.93
CA VAL A 11 49.69 -25.64 34.06
C VAL A 11 48.50 -25.12 34.84
N GLU A 12 48.67 -23.95 35.46
CA GLU A 12 47.54 -23.14 35.92
C GLU A 12 46.90 -22.47 34.70
N TYR A 13 45.70 -22.93 34.33
CA TYR A 13 44.86 -22.21 33.41
C TYR A 13 44.18 -21.07 34.17
N ILE A 14 44.72 -19.86 34.05
CA ILE A 14 44.04 -18.64 34.51
C ILE A 14 42.87 -18.39 33.55
N SER A 15 41.64 -18.60 34.01
CA SER A 15 40.44 -18.23 33.26
C SER A 15 40.29 -16.71 33.28
N ILE A 16 40.83 -16.02 32.28
CA ILE A 16 40.53 -14.61 32.03
C ILE A 16 39.17 -14.55 31.35
N ASN A 17 38.10 -14.74 32.11
CA ASN A 17 36.73 -14.46 31.70
C ASN A 17 35.83 -14.31 32.93
N ASP A 18 36.14 -13.34 33.78
CA ASP A 18 35.17 -12.76 34.72
C ASP A 18 34.20 -11.84 33.97
N SER A 19 33.45 -12.40 33.03
CA SER A 19 32.20 -11.80 32.58
C SER A 19 31.08 -12.78 32.90
N GLN A 20 30.67 -12.77 34.17
CA GLN A 20 29.30 -13.15 34.49
C GLN A 20 28.39 -12.33 33.57
N PRO A 21 27.36 -12.92 32.92
CA PRO A 21 26.35 -12.12 32.25
C PRO A 21 25.71 -11.22 33.30
N GLU A 22 26.07 -9.93 33.31
CA GLU A 22 25.38 -8.95 34.15
C GLU A 22 23.89 -9.06 33.81
N GLU A 23 23.06 -9.38 34.81
CA GLU A 23 21.63 -9.21 34.63
C GLU A 23 21.40 -7.75 34.25
N PRO A 24 20.87 -7.46 33.05
CA PRO A 24 20.83 -6.10 32.58
C PRO A 24 19.93 -5.30 33.52
N GLY A 25 20.56 -4.40 34.26
CA GLY A 25 19.89 -3.52 35.21
C GLY A 25 18.77 -2.72 34.53
N PRO A 26 17.92 -2.04 35.31
CA PRO A 26 16.78 -1.29 34.77
C PRO A 26 17.23 -0.32 33.67
N VAL A 27 16.81 -0.58 32.43
CA VAL A 27 17.12 0.24 31.26
C VAL A 27 16.03 1.28 31.09
N VAL A 28 16.40 2.55 30.93
CA VAL A 28 15.46 3.60 30.51
C VAL A 28 15.50 3.67 28.98
N PRO A 29 14.51 3.09 28.27
CA PRO A 29 14.54 3.06 26.81
C PRO A 29 14.42 4.47 26.22
N HIS A 30 15.05 4.65 25.05
CA HIS A 30 14.91 5.86 24.23
C HIS A 30 13.46 5.98 23.71
N GLU A 31 13.00 7.19 23.43
CA GLU A 31 11.64 7.45 22.96
C GLU A 31 11.26 6.61 21.74
N ARG A 32 12.18 6.49 20.76
CA ARG A 32 12.00 5.66 19.55
C ARG A 32 11.78 4.19 19.88
N GLN A 33 12.57 3.61 20.78
CA GLN A 33 12.47 2.19 21.14
C GLN A 33 11.10 1.83 21.72
N ILE A 34 10.53 2.72 22.54
CA ILE A 34 9.17 2.52 23.09
C ILE A 34 8.13 2.53 21.96
N VAL A 35 8.25 3.48 21.03
CA VAL A 35 7.31 3.62 19.90
C VAL A 35 7.43 2.46 18.92
N ASP A 36 8.66 2.11 18.52
CA ASP A 36 8.95 0.99 17.63
C ASP A 36 8.43 -0.32 18.21
N GLN A 37 8.51 -0.50 19.54
CA GLN A 37 7.97 -1.69 20.19
C GLN A 37 6.43 -1.76 20.16
N VAL A 38 5.74 -0.64 20.36
CA VAL A 38 4.28 -0.59 20.23
C VAL A 38 3.86 -0.88 18.78
N ILE A 39 4.61 -0.36 17.81
CA ILE A 39 4.37 -0.63 16.39
C ILE A 39 4.64 -2.10 16.05
N ALA A 40 5.70 -2.70 16.58
CA ALA A 40 5.97 -4.12 16.41
C ALA A 40 4.82 -4.99 16.95
N ILE A 41 4.24 -4.61 18.09
CA ILE A 41 3.05 -5.27 18.64
C ILE A 41 1.86 -5.19 17.66
N TRP A 42 1.65 -4.03 17.04
CA TRP A 42 0.59 -3.86 16.03
C TRP A 42 0.86 -4.58 14.71
N LYS A 43 2.13 -4.69 14.30
CA LYS A 43 2.54 -5.45 13.11
C LYS A 43 2.35 -6.96 13.31
N GLU A 44 2.69 -7.46 14.50
CA GLU A 44 2.50 -8.87 14.85
C GLU A 44 1.02 -9.23 15.04
N ASP A 45 0.25 -8.36 15.69
CA ASP A 45 -1.18 -8.55 15.89
C ASP A 45 -1.95 -7.23 15.66
N PRO A 46 -2.50 -7.01 14.45
CA PRO A 46 -3.25 -5.81 14.12
C PRO A 46 -4.50 -5.58 14.99
N THR A 47 -5.01 -6.61 15.66
CA THR A 47 -6.15 -6.42 16.58
C THR A 47 -5.78 -5.59 17.80
N THR A 48 -4.49 -5.56 18.15
CA THR A 48 -3.95 -4.83 19.30
C THR A 48 -3.92 -3.31 19.12
N GLU A 49 -4.11 -2.81 17.89
CA GLU A 49 -4.27 -1.37 17.61
C GLU A 49 -5.50 -0.77 18.33
N ASN A 50 -6.49 -1.60 18.65
CA ASN A 50 -7.70 -1.18 19.37
C ASN A 50 -7.54 -1.18 20.91
N LEU A 51 -6.37 -1.59 21.42
CA LEU A 51 -6.13 -1.66 22.86
C LEU A 51 -5.88 -0.26 23.43
N GLY A 52 -6.46 0.00 24.61
CA GLY A 52 -6.12 1.20 25.37
C GLY A 52 -4.66 1.16 25.85
N VAL A 53 -4.10 2.34 26.10
CA VAL A 53 -2.71 2.53 26.59
C VAL A 53 -2.33 1.59 27.75
N PRO A 54 -3.18 1.31 28.75
CA PRO A 54 -2.81 0.40 29.84
C PRO A 54 -2.45 -1.01 29.35
N LYS A 55 -3.19 -1.54 28.36
CA LYS A 55 -2.94 -2.87 27.82
C LYS A 55 -1.71 -2.89 26.91
N LEU A 56 -1.52 -1.84 26.11
CA LEU A 56 -0.31 -1.71 25.29
C LEU A 56 0.95 -1.62 26.16
N HIS A 57 0.90 -0.83 27.23
CA HIS A 57 1.98 -0.73 28.21
C HIS A 57 2.29 -2.07 28.87
N ALA A 58 1.27 -2.85 29.24
CA ALA A 58 1.45 -4.19 29.79
C ALA A 58 2.17 -5.14 28.81
N ILE A 59 1.81 -5.11 27.52
CA ILE A 59 2.48 -5.94 26.49
C ILE A 59 3.93 -5.48 26.28
N VAL A 60 4.20 -4.17 26.26
CA VAL A 60 5.56 -3.63 26.18
C VAL A 60 6.41 -4.11 27.37
N LYS A 61 5.86 -4.08 28.59
CA LYS A 61 6.56 -4.57 29.80
C LYS A 61 6.74 -6.08 29.81
N GLN A 62 5.83 -6.84 29.20
CA GLN A 62 5.97 -8.29 29.05
C GLN A 62 7.11 -8.63 28.08
N LYS A 63 7.22 -7.91 26.96
CA LYS A 63 8.30 -8.10 25.98
C LYS A 63 9.65 -7.59 26.45
N HIS A 64 9.66 -6.52 27.26
CA HIS A 64 10.89 -5.91 27.80
C HIS A 64 10.80 -5.75 29.32
N PRO A 65 11.02 -6.84 30.10
CA PRO A 65 10.89 -6.81 31.55
C PRO A 65 11.80 -5.79 32.23
N ASN A 66 13.04 -5.63 31.73
CA ASN A 66 14.06 -4.72 32.24
C ASN A 66 13.82 -3.23 31.88
N TRP A 67 12.85 -2.91 31.02
CA TRP A 67 12.56 -1.52 30.66
C TRP A 67 11.82 -0.77 31.77
N THR A 68 12.35 0.38 32.13
CA THR A 68 11.73 1.34 33.04
C THR A 68 10.91 2.34 32.23
N VAL A 69 9.67 1.96 31.93
CA VAL A 69 8.71 2.77 31.16
C VAL A 69 7.37 2.81 31.88
N SER A 70 6.79 3.99 32.04
CA SER A 70 5.48 4.18 32.68
C SER A 70 4.37 4.26 31.62
N GLU A 71 3.14 3.90 32.01
CA GLU A 71 1.96 4.04 31.15
C GLU A 71 1.79 5.49 30.66
N LYS A 72 2.02 6.48 31.54
CA LYS A 72 1.97 7.91 31.19
C LYS A 72 2.99 8.26 30.11
N ARG A 73 4.21 7.71 30.18
CA ARG A 73 5.25 7.92 29.18
C ARG A 73 4.85 7.29 27.84
N VAL A 74 4.32 6.06 27.84
CA VAL A 74 3.75 5.45 26.63
C VAL A 74 2.65 6.34 26.05
N LYS A 75 1.67 6.79 26.86
CA LYS A 75 0.59 7.68 26.41
C LYS A 75 1.12 8.97 25.78
N GLN A 76 2.09 9.63 26.41
CA GLN A 76 2.65 10.87 25.92
C GLN A 76 3.40 10.68 24.61
N LEU A 77 4.18 9.61 24.48
CA LEU A 77 4.87 9.28 23.24
C LEU A 77 3.89 8.92 22.13
N LEU A 78 2.91 8.04 22.41
CA LEU A 78 1.88 7.72 21.43
C LEU A 78 1.09 8.97 21.00
N LYS A 79 0.82 9.93 21.90
CA LYS A 79 0.21 11.22 21.52
C LYS A 79 1.15 12.08 20.68
N LYS A 80 2.41 12.21 21.10
CA LYS A 80 3.46 12.99 20.42
C LYS A 80 3.69 12.53 18.98
N PHE A 81 3.57 11.22 18.74
CA PHE A 81 3.75 10.59 17.43
C PHE A 81 2.43 10.29 16.69
N GLY A 82 1.29 10.86 17.11
CA GLY A 82 0.02 10.70 16.39
C GLY A 82 -0.56 9.27 16.39
N LEU A 83 -0.17 8.46 17.37
CA LEU A 83 -0.54 7.05 17.54
C LEU A 83 -1.78 6.85 18.45
N LEU A 84 -2.35 7.93 18.98
CA LEU A 84 -3.61 7.91 19.74
C LEU A 84 -4.73 8.61 18.97
N SER A 85 -5.88 7.94 18.84
CA SER A 85 -7.04 8.40 18.06
C SER A 85 -7.77 9.65 18.61
N SER A 86 -7.19 10.37 19.58
CA SER A 86 -7.86 11.45 20.32
C SER A 86 -7.70 12.84 19.71
N GLN A 87 -6.95 13.00 18.62
CA GLN A 87 -6.93 14.24 17.82
C GLN A 87 -7.71 14.00 16.52
N GLU A 88 -8.40 15.03 16.03
CA GLU A 88 -8.99 14.99 14.69
C GLU A 88 -7.92 14.57 13.69
N GLN A 89 -8.10 13.41 13.07
CA GLN A 89 -7.11 12.88 12.15
C GLN A 89 -7.03 13.81 10.93
N TYR A 90 -5.83 14.27 10.58
CA TYR A 90 -5.64 15.15 9.43
C TYR A 90 -6.15 14.48 8.14
N THR A 91 -7.01 15.21 7.44
CA THR A 91 -7.59 14.84 6.14
C THR A 91 -7.34 15.99 5.18
N TYR A 92 -7.10 15.67 3.91
CA TYR A 92 -6.83 16.65 2.85
C TYR A 92 -7.83 16.55 1.69
N ALA A 93 -8.96 15.86 1.87
CA ALA A 93 -9.99 15.75 0.84
C ALA A 93 -10.50 17.14 0.37
N LYS A 94 -10.48 18.14 1.25
CA LYS A 94 -10.85 19.53 0.92
C LYS A 94 -9.84 20.24 0.03
N ASP A 95 -8.58 19.78 0.04
CA ASP A 95 -7.50 20.31 -0.77
C ASP A 95 -7.46 19.66 -2.16
N ILE A 96 -8.20 18.56 -2.37
CA ILE A 96 -8.34 17.91 -3.67
C ILE A 96 -9.25 18.75 -4.56
N LYS A 97 -8.72 19.15 -5.72
CA LYS A 97 -9.47 19.83 -6.78
C LYS A 97 -9.75 18.87 -7.91
N SER A 98 -10.90 19.01 -8.56
CA SER A 98 -11.20 18.26 -9.77
C SER A 98 -12.17 19.03 -10.65
N GLU A 99 -11.98 18.96 -11.95
CA GLU A 99 -12.74 19.71 -12.94
C GLU A 99 -13.44 18.77 -13.92
N LEU A 100 -14.50 19.23 -14.58
CA LEU A 100 -15.17 18.44 -15.60
C LEU A 100 -14.17 18.00 -16.67
N THR A 101 -14.16 16.71 -16.96
CA THR A 101 -13.19 16.12 -17.86
C THR A 101 -13.53 16.49 -19.31
N PRO A 102 -12.66 17.21 -20.02
CA PRO A 102 -12.92 17.63 -21.39
C PRO A 102 -12.82 16.44 -22.35
N ASP A 103 -13.65 16.47 -23.39
CA ASP A 103 -13.62 15.53 -24.51
C ASP A 103 -13.66 14.05 -24.06
N ILE A 104 -14.36 13.77 -22.95
CA ILE A 104 -14.53 12.41 -22.43
C ILE A 104 -15.66 11.69 -23.19
N GLU A 105 -15.32 10.56 -23.79
CA GLU A 105 -16.29 9.62 -24.35
C GLU A 105 -16.69 8.61 -23.28
N LEU A 106 -17.96 8.66 -22.86
CA LEU A 106 -18.47 7.81 -21.79
C LEU A 106 -19.19 6.57 -22.33
N PRO A 107 -19.13 5.44 -21.60
CA PRO A 107 -19.89 4.24 -21.94
C PRO A 107 -21.41 4.52 -21.99
N PRO A 108 -22.19 3.81 -22.83
CA PRO A 108 -23.60 4.15 -23.09
C PRO A 108 -24.52 4.17 -21.86
N LYS A 109 -24.21 3.37 -20.84
CA LYS A 109 -24.99 3.25 -19.60
C LYS A 109 -24.44 4.10 -18.45
N VAL A 110 -23.44 4.95 -18.70
CA VAL A 110 -22.72 5.69 -17.67
C VAL A 110 -22.79 7.19 -17.96
N GLN A 111 -22.85 7.99 -16.89
CA GLN A 111 -22.73 9.45 -16.96
C GLN A 111 -21.84 9.98 -15.83
N VAL A 112 -21.16 11.09 -16.08
CA VAL A 112 -20.39 11.80 -15.06
C VAL A 112 -21.30 12.83 -14.39
N VAL A 113 -21.30 12.85 -13.05
CA VAL A 113 -22.02 13.84 -12.24
C VAL A 113 -21.06 14.48 -11.26
N MET A 114 -21.07 15.81 -11.18
CA MET A 114 -20.31 16.55 -10.18
C MET A 114 -21.15 16.72 -8.92
N THR A 115 -20.63 16.30 -7.78
CA THR A 115 -21.29 16.42 -6.48
C THR A 115 -20.53 17.35 -5.55
N SER A 116 -21.25 18.06 -4.69
CA SER A 116 -20.65 19.01 -3.74
C SER A 116 -19.77 18.34 -2.67
N LYS A 117 -20.03 17.06 -2.34
CA LYS A 117 -19.34 16.34 -1.27
C LYS A 117 -18.27 15.36 -1.74
N ARG A 118 -18.43 14.76 -2.93
CA ARG A 118 -17.57 13.69 -3.44
C ARG A 118 -16.88 14.04 -4.74
N GLY A 119 -17.00 15.30 -5.20
CA GLY A 119 -16.46 15.72 -6.48
C GLY A 119 -17.09 14.94 -7.63
N LYS A 120 -16.26 14.53 -8.60
CA LYS A 120 -16.70 13.77 -9.77
C LYS A 120 -17.06 12.34 -9.42
N CYS A 121 -18.19 11.89 -9.97
CA CYS A 121 -18.73 10.56 -9.73
C CYS A 121 -19.24 9.98 -11.05
N LEU A 122 -19.20 8.66 -11.19
CA LEU A 122 -19.94 7.96 -12.24
C LEU A 122 -21.29 7.49 -11.71
N TYR A 123 -22.33 7.63 -12.52
CA TYR A 123 -23.68 7.17 -12.23
C TYR A 123 -24.20 6.30 -13.36
N ALA A 124 -25.02 5.32 -13.01
CA ALA A 124 -25.76 4.51 -13.97
C ALA A 124 -26.85 5.37 -14.63
N LYS A 125 -26.77 5.53 -15.95
CA LYS A 125 -27.81 6.19 -16.78
C LYS A 125 -28.97 5.26 -17.11
N LYS A 126 -28.76 3.94 -17.00
CA LYS A 126 -29.75 2.87 -17.22
C LYS A 126 -29.47 1.74 -16.24
N PRO A 127 -30.43 0.83 -15.99
CA PRO A 127 -30.16 -0.38 -15.21
C PRO A 127 -29.03 -1.22 -15.81
N ILE A 128 -28.19 -1.77 -14.95
CA ILE A 128 -27.05 -2.65 -15.30
C ILE A 128 -27.22 -3.94 -14.51
N SER A 129 -27.23 -5.07 -15.22
CA SER A 129 -27.40 -6.38 -14.58
C SER A 129 -26.10 -6.84 -13.92
N LYS A 130 -26.20 -7.66 -12.88
CA LYS A 130 -25.04 -8.34 -12.28
C LYS A 130 -24.20 -9.04 -13.36
N ASP A 131 -22.88 -8.97 -13.21
CA ASP A 131 -21.85 -9.55 -14.08
C ASP A 131 -21.80 -8.95 -15.50
N GLU A 132 -22.62 -7.92 -15.79
CA GLU A 132 -22.57 -7.19 -17.06
C GLU A 132 -21.26 -6.39 -17.18
N LEU A 133 -20.60 -6.48 -18.34
CA LEU A 133 -19.48 -5.61 -18.72
C LEU A 133 -20.01 -4.20 -18.97
N ILE A 134 -19.65 -3.25 -18.11
CA ILE A 134 -20.06 -1.85 -18.23
C ILE A 134 -19.19 -1.14 -19.27
N TRP A 135 -17.86 -1.30 -19.20
CA TRP A 135 -16.93 -0.83 -20.24
C TRP A 135 -15.56 -1.52 -20.19
N SER A 136 -14.81 -1.39 -21.28
CA SER A 136 -13.38 -1.68 -21.36
C SER A 136 -12.63 -0.39 -21.68
N GLU A 137 -11.44 -0.22 -21.11
CA GLU A 137 -10.68 1.03 -21.22
C GLU A 137 -9.19 0.75 -21.38
N ALA A 138 -8.57 1.39 -22.38
CA ALA A 138 -7.12 1.43 -22.53
C ALA A 138 -6.53 2.55 -21.64
N PRO A 139 -5.29 2.40 -21.14
CA PRO A 139 -4.67 3.44 -20.32
C PRO A 139 -4.50 4.74 -21.11
N LEU A 140 -4.88 5.87 -20.50
CA LEU A 140 -4.59 7.21 -21.03
C LEU A 140 -3.08 7.46 -21.02
N PHE A 141 -2.46 7.10 -19.91
CA PHE A 141 -1.02 7.04 -19.73
C PHE A 141 -0.64 5.68 -19.16
N PHE A 142 0.26 5.01 -19.87
CA PHE A 142 0.84 3.75 -19.44
C PHE A 142 2.23 4.01 -18.85
N VAL A 143 2.50 3.53 -17.63
CA VAL A 143 3.83 3.62 -17.01
C VAL A 143 4.41 2.21 -16.88
N PRO A 144 5.50 1.90 -17.59
CA PRO A 144 6.19 0.62 -17.43
C PRO A 144 6.69 0.44 -15.99
N PRO A 145 6.74 -0.80 -15.47
CA PRO A 145 7.28 -1.03 -14.13
C PRO A 145 8.76 -0.63 -14.05
N LEU A 146 9.08 0.31 -13.15
CA LEU A 146 10.44 0.83 -12.95
C LEU A 146 11.44 -0.28 -12.62
N ALA A 147 11.02 -1.29 -11.85
CA ALA A 147 11.87 -2.43 -11.48
C ALA A 147 12.42 -3.22 -12.68
N ASN A 148 11.78 -3.12 -13.86
CA ASN A 148 12.18 -3.86 -15.05
C ASN A 148 13.04 -3.04 -16.00
N VAL A 149 13.42 -1.81 -15.66
CA VAL A 149 14.18 -0.90 -16.54
C VAL A 149 15.48 -1.53 -17.05
N HIS A 150 16.31 -2.09 -16.19
CA HIS A 150 17.54 -2.74 -16.65
C HIS A 150 17.26 -3.96 -17.55
N LEU A 151 16.21 -4.73 -17.27
CA LEU A 151 15.85 -5.86 -18.13
C LEU A 151 15.39 -5.38 -19.51
N VAL A 152 14.72 -4.23 -19.58
CA VAL A 152 14.35 -3.56 -20.83
C VAL A 152 15.58 -3.13 -21.60
N GLU A 153 16.55 -2.47 -20.94
CA GLU A 153 17.79 -1.98 -21.55
C GLU A 153 18.61 -3.09 -22.21
N HIS A 154 18.61 -4.29 -21.60
CA HIS A 154 19.30 -5.47 -22.12
C HIS A 154 18.44 -6.33 -23.06
N GLY A 155 17.26 -5.84 -23.47
CA GLY A 155 16.35 -6.55 -24.36
C GLY A 155 15.77 -7.85 -23.79
N SER A 156 15.82 -8.03 -22.47
CA SER A 156 15.26 -9.19 -21.75
C SER A 156 13.81 -8.96 -21.29
N ALA A 157 13.33 -7.73 -21.36
CA ALA A 157 11.94 -7.35 -21.13
C ALA A 157 11.45 -6.40 -22.24
N CYS A 158 10.14 -6.38 -22.47
CA CYS A 158 9.53 -5.51 -23.47
C CYS A 158 9.68 -4.03 -23.08
N ALA A 159 10.16 -3.20 -24.01
CA ALA A 159 10.35 -1.76 -23.82
C ALA A 159 9.07 -0.98 -23.44
N ASN A 160 7.93 -1.39 -24.02
CA ASN A 160 6.63 -0.84 -23.65
C ASN A 160 6.13 -1.44 -22.33
N CYS A 161 5.71 -2.71 -22.31
CA CYS A 161 4.94 -3.24 -21.17
C CYS A 161 5.77 -3.80 -20.00
N GLY A 162 7.10 -3.87 -20.14
CA GLY A 162 7.99 -4.46 -19.13
C GLY A 162 7.84 -5.98 -18.96
N LYS A 163 7.04 -6.67 -19.78
CA LYS A 163 6.90 -8.13 -19.72
C LYS A 163 8.22 -8.81 -20.06
N LEU A 164 8.65 -9.76 -19.23
CA LEU A 164 9.81 -10.60 -19.49
C LEU A 164 9.64 -11.36 -20.81
N LEU A 165 10.70 -11.37 -21.61
CA LEU A 165 10.75 -12.08 -22.88
C LEU A 165 11.37 -13.45 -22.63
N GLN A 166 10.71 -14.51 -23.12
CA GLN A 166 11.27 -15.85 -23.02
C GLN A 166 12.53 -15.92 -23.90
N GLN A 167 13.67 -16.20 -23.28
CA GLN A 167 14.89 -16.54 -24.00
C GLN A 167 14.72 -17.94 -24.58
N THR A 168 14.20 -18.07 -25.80
CA THR A 168 14.40 -19.30 -26.55
C THR A 168 15.89 -19.43 -26.89
N GLU A 169 16.45 -20.65 -26.77
CA GLU A 169 17.89 -20.94 -26.98
C GLU A 169 18.43 -20.56 -28.37
N MET A 170 17.54 -20.22 -29.30
CA MET A 170 17.89 -19.48 -30.51
C MET A 170 17.55 -18.02 -30.28
N LYS A 171 18.55 -17.13 -30.40
CA LYS A 171 18.35 -15.68 -30.60
C LYS A 171 17.37 -15.49 -31.77
N THR A 172 16.08 -15.49 -31.49
CA THR A 172 15.05 -15.22 -32.47
C THR A 172 15.19 -13.76 -32.83
N VAL A 173 15.83 -13.53 -33.97
CA VAL A 173 15.76 -12.30 -34.75
C VAL A 173 14.28 -11.93 -34.85
N LEU A 174 13.80 -11.00 -34.03
CA LEU A 174 12.41 -10.58 -34.04
C LEU A 174 12.20 -9.50 -35.10
N LYS A 175 12.35 -9.87 -36.37
CA LYS A 175 11.90 -9.23 -37.62
C LYS A 175 11.04 -7.94 -37.45
N GLY A 176 11.63 -6.83 -37.01
CA GLY A 176 10.94 -5.54 -36.89
C GLY A 176 10.24 -5.24 -35.56
N LEU A 177 10.50 -6.01 -34.49
CA LEU A 177 10.15 -5.69 -33.09
C LEU A 177 11.38 -5.28 -32.26
N ASP A 178 12.52 -5.10 -32.91
CA ASP A 178 13.73 -4.52 -32.36
C ASP A 178 13.76 -3.01 -32.65
N CYS A 179 14.48 -2.29 -31.79
CA CYS A 179 14.83 -0.91 -32.04
C CYS A 179 16.05 -0.83 -32.96
N ASP A 180 16.04 0.09 -33.92
CA ASP A 180 17.15 0.28 -34.85
C ASP A 180 18.33 1.07 -34.24
N VAL A 181 18.17 1.58 -33.02
CA VAL A 181 19.14 2.50 -32.36
C VAL A 181 19.69 1.93 -31.05
N CYS A 182 18.92 1.16 -30.29
CA CYS A 182 19.32 0.60 -29.00
C CYS A 182 18.97 -0.88 -28.89
N ALA A 183 19.40 -1.53 -27.81
CA ALA A 183 19.20 -2.97 -27.57
C ALA A 183 17.77 -3.34 -27.12
N GLU A 184 16.88 -2.36 -26.96
CA GLU A 184 15.52 -2.59 -26.50
C GLU A 184 14.65 -3.26 -27.58
N VAL A 185 13.71 -4.09 -27.12
CA VAL A 185 12.82 -4.88 -27.98
C VAL A 185 11.37 -4.84 -27.48
N TRP A 186 10.42 -5.10 -28.37
CA TRP A 186 8.99 -5.15 -28.05
C TRP A 186 8.46 -6.59 -28.15
N CYS A 187 7.56 -6.97 -27.23
CA CYS A 187 6.93 -8.29 -27.25
C CYS A 187 5.88 -8.47 -28.36
N SER A 188 5.42 -7.37 -28.97
CA SER A 188 4.38 -7.38 -30.00
C SER A 188 4.41 -6.08 -30.82
N ILE A 189 3.81 -6.11 -32.02
CA ILE A 189 3.63 -4.93 -32.86
C ILE A 189 2.81 -3.85 -32.12
N LYS A 190 1.79 -4.25 -31.36
CA LYS A 190 0.98 -3.35 -30.54
C LYS A 190 1.85 -2.58 -29.53
N CYS A 191 2.75 -3.27 -28.83
CA CYS A 191 3.70 -2.62 -27.92
C CYS A 191 4.62 -1.63 -28.64
N LYS A 192 5.18 -2.02 -29.79
CA LYS A 192 6.04 -1.14 -30.58
C LYS A 192 5.27 0.12 -31.02
N GLN A 193 4.02 -0.03 -31.46
CA GLN A 193 3.17 1.10 -31.86
C GLN A 193 2.81 2.04 -30.70
N MET A 194 2.50 1.48 -29.53
CA MET A 194 2.15 2.28 -28.34
C MET A 194 3.33 3.09 -27.80
N ASP A 195 4.54 2.53 -27.89
CA ASP A 195 5.76 3.14 -27.38
C ASP A 195 6.50 3.99 -28.44
N ALA A 196 6.18 3.82 -29.72
CA ALA A 196 6.90 4.44 -30.85
C ALA A 196 7.11 5.95 -30.72
N GLN A 197 6.14 6.70 -30.19
CA GLN A 197 6.28 8.15 -30.02
C GLN A 197 7.21 8.52 -28.86
N LEU A 198 7.13 7.78 -27.75
CA LEU A 198 7.87 8.08 -26.53
C LEU A 198 9.30 7.55 -26.59
N HIS A 199 9.48 6.29 -26.99
CA HIS A 199 10.75 5.58 -26.98
C HIS A 199 11.87 6.37 -27.68
N GLY A 200 11.67 6.72 -28.95
CA GLY A 200 12.69 7.44 -29.71
C GLY A 200 12.96 8.84 -29.17
N THR A 201 11.92 9.51 -28.66
CA THR A 201 12.03 10.87 -28.12
C THR A 201 12.79 10.89 -26.79
N LEU A 202 12.48 9.95 -25.90
CA LEU A 202 13.05 9.90 -24.55
C LEU A 202 14.41 9.23 -24.50
N LYS A 203 14.67 8.22 -25.34
CA LYS A 203 15.86 7.37 -25.22
C LYS A 203 16.90 7.59 -26.30
N HIS A 204 16.54 8.18 -27.44
CA HIS A 204 17.50 8.35 -28.53
C HIS A 204 17.90 9.80 -28.74
N ASN A 205 19.21 10.01 -28.65
CA ASN A 205 19.81 11.24 -29.12
C ASN A 205 20.09 11.17 -30.63
N VAL A 206 19.07 10.95 -31.47
CA VAL A 206 19.28 11.01 -32.93
C VAL A 206 19.64 12.46 -33.28
N PHE A 207 20.90 12.69 -33.63
CA PHE A 207 21.38 13.97 -34.14
C PHE A 207 20.79 14.13 -35.55
N ASN A 208 19.92 15.12 -35.75
CA ASN A 208 19.49 15.52 -37.09
C ASN A 208 20.22 16.83 -37.43
N PRO A 209 21.29 16.78 -38.26
CA PRO A 209 22.06 17.97 -38.63
C PRO A 209 21.21 19.05 -39.33
N SER A 210 20.06 18.67 -39.87
CA SER A 210 19.14 19.55 -40.61
C SER A 210 18.12 20.25 -39.72
N LEU A 211 17.92 19.79 -38.48
CA LEU A 211 16.99 20.40 -37.52
C LEU A 211 17.75 21.36 -36.60
N LYS A 212 17.81 22.64 -36.98
CA LYS A 212 18.25 23.76 -36.12
C LYS A 212 17.35 24.00 -34.89
N LYS A 213 16.36 23.14 -34.62
CA LYS A 213 15.43 23.29 -33.49
C LYS A 213 15.92 22.44 -32.32
N PRO A 214 16.19 23.02 -31.15
CA PRO A 214 16.55 22.23 -29.98
C PRO A 214 15.40 21.29 -29.60
N LYS A 215 15.72 20.08 -29.13
CA LYS A 215 14.73 19.04 -28.81
C LYS A 215 13.80 19.49 -27.69
N ILE A 216 12.54 19.03 -27.73
CA ILE A 216 11.53 19.29 -26.68
C ILE A 216 11.88 18.50 -25.41
N VAL A 217 12.51 17.33 -25.60
CA VAL A 217 12.99 16.43 -24.55
C VAL A 217 14.50 16.25 -24.71
N ASP A 218 15.24 16.33 -23.61
CA ASP A 218 16.64 15.91 -23.54
C ASP A 218 16.71 14.43 -23.14
N SER A 219 17.08 13.58 -24.11
CA SER A 219 17.14 12.13 -23.91
C SER A 219 18.24 11.71 -22.93
N ASN A 220 19.37 12.43 -22.87
CA ASN A 220 20.44 12.10 -21.93
C ASN A 220 20.00 12.43 -20.50
N ALA A 221 19.37 13.59 -20.31
CA ALA A 221 18.81 13.95 -19.01
C ALA A 221 17.69 12.99 -18.58
N PHE A 222 16.89 12.46 -19.53
CA PHE A 222 15.89 11.44 -19.22
C PHE A 222 16.52 10.15 -18.70
N LEU A 223 17.57 9.64 -19.37
CA LEU A 223 18.27 8.43 -18.94
C LEU A 223 18.92 8.62 -17.55
N GLU A 224 19.52 9.78 -17.28
CA GLU A 224 20.03 10.13 -15.94
C GLU A 224 18.92 10.17 -14.88
N LEU A 225 17.74 10.72 -15.22
CA LEU A 225 16.59 10.75 -14.33
C LEU A 225 16.05 9.34 -14.09
N GLN A 226 15.99 8.51 -15.11
CA GLN A 226 15.52 7.13 -15.03
C GLN A 226 16.39 6.29 -14.09
N GLU A 227 17.72 6.40 -14.21
CA GLU A 227 18.68 5.75 -13.31
C GLU A 227 18.52 6.25 -11.86
N TYR A 228 18.35 7.57 -11.68
CA TYR A 228 18.09 8.16 -10.37
C TYR A 228 16.79 7.63 -9.76
N CYS A 229 15.70 7.58 -10.53
CA CYS A 229 14.44 7.01 -10.08
C CYS A 229 14.61 5.55 -9.65
N LEU A 230 15.38 4.75 -10.40
CA LEU A 230 15.62 3.35 -10.06
C LEU A 230 16.39 3.22 -8.74
N LYS A 231 17.48 3.97 -8.58
CA LYS A 231 18.29 4.00 -7.36
C LYS A 231 17.46 4.39 -6.13
N GLU A 232 16.63 5.42 -6.25
CA GLU A 232 15.78 5.92 -5.15
C GLU A 232 14.43 5.18 -5.06
N SER A 233 14.19 4.17 -5.91
CA SER A 233 12.91 3.44 -6.02
C SER A 233 11.69 4.37 -6.23
N TRP A 234 11.88 5.48 -6.92
CA TRP A 234 10.92 6.58 -7.01
C TRP A 234 10.02 6.50 -8.25
N ASN A 235 9.05 5.59 -8.18
CA ASN A 235 8.07 5.34 -9.25
C ASN A 235 7.28 6.59 -9.67
N ALA A 236 6.94 7.47 -8.73
CA ALA A 236 6.15 8.66 -9.00
C ALA A 236 6.87 9.64 -9.94
N LEU A 237 8.15 9.91 -9.70
CA LEU A 237 8.97 10.80 -10.54
C LEU A 237 9.12 10.22 -11.95
N TYR A 238 9.39 8.92 -12.05
CA TYR A 238 9.45 8.21 -13.33
C TYR A 238 8.13 8.34 -14.11
N ALA A 239 7.00 8.07 -13.45
CA ALA A 239 5.68 8.16 -14.04
C ALA A 239 5.34 9.56 -14.56
N ILE A 240 5.51 10.61 -13.74
CA ILE A 240 5.15 11.97 -14.16
C ILE A 240 6.04 12.48 -15.30
N THR A 241 7.28 12.01 -15.39
CA THR A 241 8.18 12.32 -16.50
C THR A 241 7.65 11.72 -17.81
N LEU A 242 7.22 10.45 -17.79
CA LEU A 242 6.60 9.79 -18.94
C LEU A 242 5.25 10.43 -19.32
N ILE A 243 4.41 10.74 -18.32
CA ILE A 243 3.11 11.42 -18.53
C ILE A 243 3.34 12.79 -19.18
N TYR A 244 4.27 13.59 -18.67
CA TYR A 244 4.57 14.91 -19.21
C TYR A 244 5.10 14.84 -20.64
N ALA A 245 6.06 13.94 -20.91
CA ALA A 245 6.53 13.70 -22.27
C ALA A 245 5.37 13.31 -23.22
N ASN A 246 4.45 12.45 -22.76
CA ASN A 246 3.30 12.04 -23.56
C ASN A 246 2.34 13.20 -23.86
N MET A 247 2.13 14.09 -22.88
CA MET A 247 1.31 15.30 -23.06
C MET A 247 1.96 16.30 -24.03
N LEU A 248 3.29 16.48 -23.98
CA LEU A 248 4.02 17.35 -24.91
C LEU A 248 4.00 16.83 -26.35
N LEU A 249 3.97 15.51 -26.54
CA LEU A 249 3.91 14.87 -27.86
C LEU A 249 2.49 14.75 -28.42
N ASP A 250 1.47 14.92 -27.58
CA ASP A 250 0.07 14.94 -28.01
C ASP A 250 -0.28 16.25 -28.72
N LYS A 251 -0.29 16.21 -30.05
CA LYS A 251 -0.64 17.36 -30.90
C LYS A 251 -2.06 17.90 -30.69
N SER A 252 -2.97 17.09 -30.16
CA SER A 252 -4.35 17.54 -29.88
C SER A 252 -4.44 18.40 -28.62
N GLY A 253 -3.47 18.25 -27.70
CA GLY A 253 -3.49 18.86 -26.37
C GLY A 253 -4.58 18.32 -25.45
N VAL A 254 -5.36 17.32 -25.89
CA VAL A 254 -6.48 16.75 -25.12
C VAL A 254 -5.97 16.01 -23.90
N LYS A 255 -4.87 15.26 -24.01
CA LYS A 255 -4.31 14.50 -22.88
C LYS A 255 -3.93 15.41 -21.72
N GLN A 256 -3.34 16.57 -22.00
CA GLN A 256 -2.97 17.54 -20.96
C GLN A 256 -4.20 18.12 -20.27
N LYS A 257 -5.22 18.50 -21.03
CA LYS A 257 -6.48 19.00 -20.47
C LYS A 257 -7.18 17.93 -19.62
N GLN A 258 -7.19 16.68 -20.09
CA GLN A 258 -7.77 15.55 -19.36
C GLN A 258 -7.02 15.24 -18.07
N PHE A 259 -5.68 15.22 -18.09
CA PHE A 259 -4.87 15.02 -16.88
C PHE A 259 -5.08 16.16 -15.87
N ASN A 260 -5.12 17.41 -16.35
CA ASN A 260 -5.37 18.58 -15.51
C ASN A 260 -6.79 18.61 -14.91
N ALA A 261 -7.75 17.92 -15.52
CA ALA A 261 -9.11 17.81 -15.00
C ALA A 261 -9.27 16.71 -13.94
N MET A 262 -8.32 15.77 -13.79
CA MET A 262 -8.38 14.66 -12.82
C MET A 262 -8.48 15.14 -11.36
N ALA A 263 -8.55 14.22 -10.39
CA ALA A 263 -8.38 14.62 -9.00
C ALA A 263 -6.94 15.10 -8.80
N ARG A 264 -6.75 16.34 -8.34
CA ARG A 264 -5.44 16.98 -8.19
C ARG A 264 -5.24 17.47 -6.77
N VAL A 265 -4.09 17.15 -6.21
CA VAL A 265 -3.63 17.64 -4.91
C VAL A 265 -2.12 17.69 -4.94
N SER A 266 -1.53 18.58 -4.16
CA SER A 266 -0.07 18.69 -4.09
C SER A 266 0.53 17.55 -3.25
N GLN A 267 1.70 17.05 -3.63
CA GLN A 267 2.32 15.92 -2.95
C GLN A 267 2.71 16.21 -1.50
N ASP A 268 3.10 17.45 -1.18
CA ASP A 268 3.40 17.90 0.18
C ASP A 268 2.16 17.87 1.09
N VAL A 269 0.99 18.24 0.56
CA VAL A 269 -0.29 18.15 1.28
C VAL A 269 -0.61 16.68 1.64
N ARG A 270 -0.40 15.77 0.69
CA ARG A 270 -0.58 14.33 0.96
C ARG A 270 0.39 13.82 2.01
N TYR A 271 1.63 14.28 1.94
CA TYR A 271 2.68 13.86 2.87
C TYR A 271 2.35 14.21 4.33
N LYS A 272 1.71 15.35 4.58
CA LYS A 272 1.22 15.72 5.93
C LYS A 272 0.29 14.66 6.54
N ALA A 273 -0.45 13.89 5.74
CA ALA A 273 -1.29 12.81 6.25
C ALA A 273 -0.53 11.53 6.63
N LEU A 274 0.64 11.30 6.01
CA LEU A 274 1.59 10.28 6.43
C LEU A 274 2.18 10.64 7.80
N ASP A 275 2.54 11.91 7.99
CA ASP A 275 3.12 12.40 9.25
C ASP A 275 2.10 12.47 10.40
N SER A 276 0.83 12.77 10.09
CA SER A 276 -0.23 12.95 11.09
C SER A 276 -0.87 11.64 11.59
N GLY A 277 -0.57 10.51 10.96
CA GLY A 277 -0.90 9.20 11.51
C GLY A 277 0.38 8.46 11.79
N GLY A 278 0.33 7.42 12.62
CA GLY A 278 1.48 6.53 12.83
C GLY A 278 2.12 5.85 11.62
N GLY A 279 1.79 6.26 10.39
CA GLY A 279 2.38 5.79 9.13
C GLY A 279 3.77 6.36 8.82
N SER A 280 4.30 7.29 9.61
CA SER A 280 5.69 7.71 9.47
C SER A 280 6.74 6.61 9.73
N PHE A 281 6.33 5.41 10.16
CA PHE A 281 7.23 4.31 10.54
C PHE A 281 7.29 3.17 9.53
N ASP A 282 6.53 3.25 8.43
CA ASP A 282 6.58 2.24 7.35
C ASP A 282 7.70 2.53 6.33
N ASN A 283 8.36 3.69 6.41
CA ASN A 283 9.63 3.93 5.71
C ASN A 283 10.80 3.42 6.56
N MET A 284 11.63 2.54 5.99
CA MET A 284 12.82 1.91 6.62
C MET A 284 13.86 2.89 7.20
N ASN A 285 13.70 4.21 7.05
CA ASN A 285 14.73 5.22 7.38
C ASN A 285 14.40 6.18 8.55
N GLY A 286 13.36 5.91 9.35
CA GLY A 286 13.24 6.46 10.71
C GLY A 286 12.50 7.80 10.88
N GLY A 287 11.50 7.80 11.77
CA GLY A 287 11.00 8.92 12.59
C GLY A 287 10.58 10.25 11.93
N ALA A 288 9.27 10.55 11.97
CA ALA A 288 8.54 11.71 11.41
C ALA A 288 9.23 13.08 11.37
N LEU A 289 10.02 13.46 12.38
CA LEU A 289 10.55 14.82 12.46
C LEU A 289 11.72 15.12 11.51
N PHE A 290 12.47 14.09 11.07
CA PHE A 290 13.60 14.27 10.15
C PHE A 290 13.30 13.83 8.71
N VAL A 291 12.11 13.23 8.49
CA VAL A 291 11.71 12.75 7.15
C VAL A 291 11.24 13.90 6.28
N GLN A 292 10.63 14.96 6.84
CA GLN A 292 10.06 16.03 6.02
C GLN A 292 11.13 16.85 5.28
N GLU A 293 12.21 17.26 5.94
CA GLU A 293 13.31 18.01 5.30
C GLU A 293 14.07 17.15 4.27
N GLN A 294 14.31 15.87 4.60
CA GLN A 294 14.90 14.91 3.67
C GLN A 294 14.00 14.69 2.45
N GLN A 295 12.69 14.57 2.67
CA GLN A 295 11.70 14.36 1.62
C GLN A 295 11.57 15.59 0.71
N GLU A 296 11.60 16.79 1.27
CA GLU A 296 11.59 18.03 0.49
C GLU A 296 12.88 18.18 -0.34
N THR A 297 14.02 17.79 0.23
CA THR A 297 15.30 17.76 -0.50
C THR A 297 15.22 16.80 -1.69
N LEU A 298 14.71 15.59 -1.47
CA LEU A 298 14.47 14.60 -2.53
C LEU A 298 13.54 15.18 -3.63
N TRP A 299 12.46 15.88 -3.26
CA TRP A 299 11.58 16.55 -4.21
C TRP A 299 12.27 17.64 -5.02
N LYS A 300 13.13 18.45 -4.41
CA LYS A 300 13.89 19.50 -5.10
C LYS A 300 14.89 18.89 -6.09
N GLU A 301 15.65 17.88 -5.69
CA GLU A 301 16.57 17.17 -6.58
C GLU A 301 15.84 16.51 -7.77
N GLY A 302 14.71 15.85 -7.50
CA GLY A 302 13.86 15.26 -8.53
C GLY A 302 13.32 16.31 -9.51
N TYR A 303 12.92 17.48 -9.00
CA TYR A 303 12.45 18.61 -9.81
C TYR A 303 13.55 19.17 -10.70
N GLU A 304 14.77 19.37 -10.19
CA GLU A 304 15.91 19.81 -11.00
C GLU A 304 16.22 18.83 -12.13
N LYS A 305 16.21 17.52 -11.85
CA LYS A 305 16.36 16.47 -12.87
C LYS A 305 15.22 16.54 -13.89
N PHE A 306 13.98 16.69 -13.45
CA PHE A 306 12.82 16.82 -14.33
C PHE A 306 12.94 18.02 -15.28
N LEU A 307 13.36 19.19 -14.77
CA LEU A 307 13.57 20.38 -15.62
C LEU A 307 14.67 20.18 -16.67
N ARG A 308 15.71 19.41 -16.35
CA ARG A 308 16.76 19.05 -17.33
C ARG A 308 16.22 18.19 -18.46
N VAL A 309 15.22 17.33 -18.21
CA VAL A 309 14.53 16.57 -19.26
C VAL A 309 13.72 17.48 -20.17
N PHE A 310 13.09 18.53 -19.63
CA PHE A 310 12.17 19.41 -20.37
C PHE A 310 12.61 20.89 -20.36
N PRO A 311 13.78 21.23 -20.93
CA PRO A 311 14.37 22.57 -20.79
C PRO A 311 13.57 23.69 -21.47
N LYS A 312 12.62 23.35 -22.37
CA LYS A 312 11.83 24.31 -23.14
C LYS A 312 10.41 24.54 -22.64
N ASP A 313 9.90 23.66 -21.79
CA ASP A 313 8.58 23.82 -21.19
C ASP A 313 8.68 23.59 -19.68
N PRO A 314 9.43 24.46 -18.96
CA PRO A 314 9.62 24.31 -17.53
C PRO A 314 8.32 24.61 -16.79
N ILE A 315 7.89 23.69 -15.95
CA ILE A 315 6.79 23.91 -15.00
C ILE A 315 7.33 24.46 -13.69
N SER A 316 6.48 25.15 -12.92
CA SER A 316 6.84 25.57 -11.57
C SER A 316 6.99 24.38 -10.61
N TYR A 317 7.76 24.55 -9.54
CA TYR A 317 7.89 23.53 -8.48
C TYR A 317 6.54 23.13 -7.89
N LYS A 318 5.63 24.10 -7.70
CA LYS A 318 4.27 23.85 -7.24
C LYS A 318 3.49 22.93 -8.19
N GLU A 319 3.64 23.17 -9.49
CA GLU A 319 2.98 22.35 -10.52
C GLU A 319 3.58 20.95 -10.59
N PHE A 320 4.90 20.82 -10.42
CA PHE A 320 5.59 19.54 -10.28
C PHE A 320 5.06 18.72 -9.08
N LEU A 321 4.88 19.34 -7.91
CA LEU A 321 4.28 18.67 -6.75
C LEU A 321 2.81 18.28 -7.01
N LEU A 322 2.05 19.11 -7.72
CA LEU A 322 0.68 18.78 -8.15
C LEU A 322 0.66 17.59 -9.12
N PHE A 323 1.62 17.50 -10.04
CA PHE A 323 1.75 16.37 -10.96
C PHE A 323 1.97 15.06 -10.22
N MET A 324 2.93 15.03 -9.29
CA MET A 324 3.18 13.86 -8.45
C MET A 324 1.93 13.47 -7.64
N GLY A 325 1.31 14.46 -6.99
CA GLY A 325 0.13 14.20 -6.18
C GLY A 325 -1.06 13.71 -7.00
N THR A 326 -1.26 14.26 -8.21
CA THR A 326 -2.27 13.81 -9.19
C THR A 326 -1.99 12.36 -9.60
N TYR A 327 -0.76 12.02 -9.96
CA TYR A 327 -0.41 10.64 -10.31
C TYR A 327 -0.70 9.66 -9.15
N ASN A 328 -0.20 9.92 -7.92
CA ASN A 328 -0.39 8.91 -6.87
C ASN A 328 -1.82 8.81 -6.29
N ILE A 329 -2.78 9.68 -6.65
CA ILE A 329 -4.19 9.49 -6.24
C ILE A 329 -5.07 8.90 -7.35
N ASN A 330 -4.63 8.96 -8.63
CA ASN A 330 -5.41 8.46 -9.77
C ASN A 330 -4.84 7.20 -10.42
N ASN A 331 -3.58 6.83 -10.17
CA ASN A 331 -3.01 5.64 -10.80
C ASN A 331 -3.65 4.33 -10.29
N LEU A 332 -3.79 3.37 -11.19
CA LEU A 332 -4.20 1.99 -10.94
C LEU A 332 -3.21 1.08 -11.68
N ASP A 333 -2.53 0.20 -10.94
CA ASP A 333 -1.49 -0.70 -11.48
C ASP A 333 -0.44 0.03 -12.34
N SER A 334 0.10 1.13 -11.81
CA SER A 334 1.06 2.00 -12.50
C SER A 334 0.55 2.60 -13.81
N SER A 335 -0.77 2.65 -14.04
CA SER A 335 -1.35 3.28 -15.22
C SER A 335 -2.42 4.29 -14.82
N VAL A 336 -2.71 5.24 -15.69
CA VAL A 336 -3.76 6.23 -15.48
C VAL A 336 -4.86 6.00 -16.50
N PHE A 337 -6.09 5.89 -16.01
CA PHE A 337 -7.28 5.62 -16.80
C PHE A 337 -8.27 6.78 -16.64
N LEU A 338 -8.81 7.25 -17.76
CA LEU A 338 -9.63 8.47 -17.79
C LEU A 338 -10.99 8.25 -17.14
N THR A 339 -11.76 7.27 -17.61
CA THR A 339 -13.10 6.96 -17.11
C THR A 339 -13.03 6.31 -15.74
N GLN A 340 -12.16 5.32 -15.55
CA GLN A 340 -12.01 4.63 -14.26
C GLN A 340 -11.66 5.59 -13.11
N SER A 341 -10.88 6.66 -13.33
CA SER A 341 -10.54 7.62 -12.27
C SER A 341 -11.74 8.36 -11.66
N HIS A 342 -12.92 8.28 -12.29
CA HIS A 342 -14.18 8.84 -11.78
C HIS A 342 -14.95 7.88 -10.86
N LEU A 343 -14.51 6.61 -10.72
CA LEU A 343 -15.11 5.68 -9.77
C LEU A 343 -14.69 6.05 -8.35
N ASN A 344 -15.66 6.48 -7.56
CA ASN A 344 -15.44 6.78 -6.16
C ASN A 344 -15.33 5.53 -5.29
N HIS A 345 -14.72 5.70 -4.12
CA HIS A 345 -14.59 4.63 -3.14
C HIS A 345 -15.91 4.23 -2.48
N ASN A 346 -16.13 2.93 -2.29
CA ASN A 346 -17.03 2.38 -1.28
C ASN A 346 -16.41 1.09 -0.73
N CYS A 347 -16.46 0.84 0.58
CA CYS A 347 -15.94 -0.40 1.16
C CYS A 347 -16.76 -1.63 0.76
N ASP A 348 -18.01 -1.42 0.33
CA ASP A 348 -18.82 -2.43 -0.36
C ASP A 348 -19.23 -1.89 -1.74
N PRO A 349 -18.36 -2.02 -2.75
CA PRO A 349 -18.59 -1.45 -4.07
C PRO A 349 -19.64 -2.23 -4.85
N ASN A 350 -20.23 -1.58 -5.85
CA ASN A 350 -21.15 -2.21 -6.81
C ASN A 350 -20.49 -2.54 -8.17
N THR A 351 -19.23 -2.16 -8.37
CA THR A 351 -18.43 -2.54 -9.54
C THR A 351 -17.19 -3.32 -9.15
N THR A 352 -16.69 -4.11 -10.10
CA THR A 352 -15.39 -4.80 -10.05
C THR A 352 -14.54 -4.31 -11.21
N VAL A 353 -13.30 -3.93 -10.93
CA VAL A 353 -12.31 -3.52 -11.93
C VAL A 353 -11.31 -4.65 -12.11
N ASP A 354 -11.26 -5.19 -13.32
CA ASP A 354 -10.36 -6.27 -13.73
C ASP A 354 -9.26 -5.67 -14.62
N THR A 355 -8.02 -5.67 -14.14
CA THR A 355 -6.86 -5.21 -14.90
C THR A 355 -6.24 -6.38 -15.64
N ALA A 356 -6.01 -6.22 -16.95
CA ALA A 356 -5.43 -7.29 -17.75
C ALA A 356 -4.01 -7.64 -17.27
N SER A 357 -3.72 -8.94 -17.18
CA SER A 357 -2.39 -9.43 -16.78
C SER A 357 -1.28 -9.02 -17.74
N ASP A 358 -1.62 -8.78 -19.01
CA ASP A 358 -0.69 -8.27 -20.02
C ASP A 358 -0.44 -6.75 -19.92
N ARG A 359 -1.18 -6.04 -19.04
CA ARG A 359 -1.19 -4.60 -18.76
C ARG A 359 -1.53 -3.67 -19.94
N ILE A 360 -1.36 -4.16 -21.18
CA ILE A 360 -1.56 -3.41 -22.42
C ILE A 360 -3.03 -3.45 -22.86
N SER A 361 -3.75 -4.50 -22.48
CA SER A 361 -5.19 -4.62 -22.77
C SER A 361 -6.05 -3.73 -21.88
N GLY A 362 -5.43 -3.02 -20.92
CA GLY A 362 -6.09 -2.05 -20.07
C GLY A 362 -6.93 -2.70 -18.98
N LEU A 363 -8.13 -2.17 -18.76
CA LEU A 363 -9.05 -2.67 -17.74
C LEU A 363 -10.43 -2.94 -18.30
N LYS A 364 -11.18 -3.76 -17.56
CA LYS A 364 -12.61 -4.02 -17.76
C LYS A 364 -13.34 -3.76 -16.47
N VAL A 365 -14.51 -3.12 -16.55
CA VAL A 365 -15.35 -2.86 -15.38
C VAL A 365 -16.66 -3.61 -15.52
N TYR A 366 -16.96 -4.45 -14.53
CA TYR A 366 -18.17 -5.26 -14.46
C TYR A 366 -19.04 -4.83 -13.29
N ALA A 367 -20.35 -5.04 -13.40
CA ALA A 367 -21.26 -4.89 -12.28
C ALA A 367 -21.14 -6.07 -11.31
N LYS A 368 -20.90 -5.81 -10.02
CA LYS A 368 -20.79 -6.84 -8.97
C LYS A 368 -22.17 -7.37 -8.52
N ARG A 369 -23.22 -6.58 -8.75
CA ARG A 369 -24.63 -6.85 -8.48
C ARG A 369 -25.50 -6.04 -9.44
N ASP A 370 -26.81 -6.25 -9.44
CA ASP A 370 -27.71 -5.37 -10.15
C ASP A 370 -27.58 -3.92 -9.64
N ILE A 371 -27.49 -2.98 -10.58
CA ILE A 371 -27.33 -1.55 -10.35
C ILE A 371 -28.53 -0.83 -10.96
N LYS A 372 -29.21 -0.03 -10.14
CA LYS A 372 -30.38 0.72 -10.58
C LYS A 372 -29.97 1.96 -11.37
N GLU A 373 -30.85 2.43 -12.24
CA GLU A 373 -30.71 3.76 -12.83
C GLU A 373 -30.61 4.83 -11.74
N GLY A 374 -29.70 5.78 -11.91
CA GLY A 374 -29.42 6.84 -10.94
C GLY A 374 -28.55 6.41 -9.75
N GLU A 375 -28.07 5.17 -9.70
CA GLU A 375 -27.15 4.71 -8.66
C GLU A 375 -25.69 5.10 -8.97
N GLU A 376 -24.93 5.53 -7.97
CA GLU A 376 -23.51 5.84 -8.11
C GLU A 376 -22.69 4.56 -8.33
N LEU A 377 -21.86 4.52 -9.37
CA LEU A 377 -20.89 3.46 -9.60
C LEU A 377 -19.67 3.69 -8.71
N THR A 378 -19.31 2.68 -7.93
CA THR A 378 -18.23 2.76 -6.94
C THR A 378 -17.33 1.54 -7.02
N THR A 379 -16.05 1.74 -6.72
CA THR A 379 -15.03 0.70 -6.56
C THR A 379 -14.44 0.75 -5.15
N THR A 380 -13.62 -0.24 -4.77
CA THR A 380 -12.86 -0.18 -3.52
C THR A 380 -11.41 0.23 -3.81
N TYR A 381 -10.86 1.13 -3.00
CA TYR A 381 -9.48 1.62 -3.14
C TYR A 381 -8.53 0.86 -2.20
N VAL A 382 -9.11 0.18 -1.22
CA VAL A 382 -8.42 -0.56 -0.16
C VAL A 382 -8.98 -1.98 -0.12
N ASN A 383 -8.25 -2.88 0.52
CA ASN A 383 -8.72 -4.25 0.68
C ASN A 383 -9.99 -4.29 1.55
N PRO A 384 -11.14 -4.79 1.03
CA PRO A 384 -12.39 -4.83 1.78
C PRO A 384 -12.33 -5.76 3.00
N SER A 385 -11.39 -6.72 3.02
CA SER A 385 -11.15 -7.65 4.13
C SER A 385 -10.40 -7.02 5.31
N HIS A 386 -9.77 -5.85 5.12
CA HIS A 386 -9.12 -5.13 6.22
C HIS A 386 -10.15 -4.66 7.25
N THR A 387 -9.71 -4.49 8.50
CA THR A 387 -10.54 -3.95 9.57
C THR A 387 -11.01 -2.52 9.26
N LEU A 388 -12.07 -2.05 9.93
CA LEU A 388 -12.54 -0.66 9.79
C LEU A 388 -11.41 0.36 9.96
N TYR A 389 -10.59 0.18 11.00
CA TYR A 389 -9.49 1.09 11.30
C TYR A 389 -8.42 1.09 10.20
N GLN A 390 -7.99 -0.08 9.73
CA GLN A 390 -7.02 -0.20 8.62
C GLN A 390 -7.54 0.47 7.35
N ARG A 391 -8.79 0.18 6.94
CA ARG A 391 -9.40 0.82 5.76
C ARG A 391 -9.46 2.34 5.91
N GLN A 392 -9.89 2.86 7.06
CA GLN A 392 -9.95 4.31 7.29
C GLN A 392 -8.56 4.95 7.33
N ARG A 393 -7.56 4.28 7.91
CA ARG A 393 -6.16 4.74 7.93
C ARG A 393 -5.60 4.84 6.51
N GLU A 394 -5.74 3.77 5.72
CA GLU A 394 -5.26 3.74 4.33
C GLU A 394 -5.96 4.81 3.47
N LEU A 395 -7.28 4.93 3.56
CA LEU A 395 -8.05 5.95 2.83
C LEU A 395 -7.64 7.37 3.21
N ARG A 396 -7.38 7.63 4.49
CA ARG A 396 -6.93 8.92 4.97
C ARG A 396 -5.51 9.25 4.47
N VAL A 397 -4.60 8.30 4.54
CA VAL A 397 -3.21 8.51 4.16
C VAL A 397 -3.08 8.70 2.64
N ASN A 398 -3.69 7.80 1.87
CA ASN A 398 -3.46 7.72 0.42
C ASN A 398 -4.42 8.61 -0.40
N TRP A 399 -5.64 8.84 0.08
CA TRP A 399 -6.69 9.64 -0.59
C TRP A 399 -7.26 10.79 0.24
N GLY A 400 -6.80 10.97 1.49
CA GLY A 400 -7.11 12.17 2.26
C GLY A 400 -8.49 12.23 2.90
N PHE A 401 -9.27 11.14 2.95
CA PHE A 401 -10.60 11.14 3.54
C PHE A 401 -10.89 9.94 4.44
N ILE A 402 -11.91 10.07 5.29
CA ILE A 402 -12.42 8.98 6.12
C ILE A 402 -13.74 8.46 5.54
N CYS A 403 -13.79 7.17 5.21
CA CYS A 403 -14.99 6.56 4.66
C CYS A 403 -16.08 6.36 5.73
N THR A 404 -17.30 6.76 5.37
CA THR A 404 -18.51 6.67 6.20
C THR A 404 -19.63 5.86 5.53
N CYS A 405 -19.27 4.94 4.62
CA CYS A 405 -20.23 4.06 3.94
C CYS A 405 -20.98 3.14 4.93
N ASN A 406 -22.04 2.47 4.44
CA ASN A 406 -22.86 1.58 5.27
C ASN A 406 -22.06 0.44 5.90
N LYS A 407 -21.10 -0.14 5.18
CA LYS A 407 -20.19 -1.14 5.74
C LYS A 407 -19.38 -0.57 6.91
N CYS A 408 -18.80 0.62 6.76
CA CYS A 408 -18.06 1.26 7.86
C CYS A 408 -18.95 1.53 9.09
N LYS A 409 -20.19 1.99 8.88
CA LYS A 409 -21.16 2.19 9.97
C LYS A 409 -21.53 0.89 10.66
N SER A 410 -21.70 -0.20 9.91
CA SER A 410 -22.00 -1.53 10.45
C SER A 410 -20.83 -2.07 11.27
N ASP A 411 -19.61 -2.05 10.71
CA ASP A 411 -18.39 -2.53 11.37
C ASP A 411 -18.11 -1.73 12.67
N ALA A 412 -18.41 -0.42 12.69
CA ALA A 412 -18.28 0.42 13.87
C ALA A 412 -19.23 -0.02 15.00
N LYS A 413 -20.51 -0.22 14.68
CA LYS A 413 -21.53 -0.72 15.63
C LYS A 413 -21.15 -2.09 16.19
N GLU A 414 -20.59 -2.97 15.36
CA GLU A 414 -20.14 -4.29 15.82
C GLU A 414 -18.96 -4.19 16.79
N SER A 415 -17.99 -3.31 16.51
CA SER A 415 -16.86 -3.03 17.41
C SER A 415 -17.31 -2.51 18.77
N GLU A 416 -18.30 -1.60 18.80
CA GLU A 416 -18.89 -1.09 20.04
C GLU A 416 -19.57 -2.19 20.86
N ARG A 417 -20.35 -3.07 20.21
CA ARG A 417 -20.99 -4.22 20.87
C ARG A 417 -19.96 -5.17 21.50
N ARG A 418 -18.85 -5.44 20.80
CA ARG A 418 -17.75 -6.28 21.33
C ARG A 418 -17.05 -5.62 22.53
N LYS A 419 -16.92 -4.29 22.55
CA LYS A 419 -16.38 -3.56 23.70
C LYS A 419 -17.30 -3.67 24.91
N SER A 420 -18.62 -3.53 24.73
CA SER A 420 -19.60 -3.66 25.81
C SER A 420 -19.75 -5.09 26.38
N SER A 421 -19.51 -6.14 25.59
CA SER A 421 -19.55 -7.52 26.10
C SER A 421 -18.26 -7.93 26.83
N SER A 422 -17.14 -7.24 26.59
CA SER A 422 -15.87 -7.49 27.29
C SER A 422 -15.87 -7.06 28.76
N SER A 423 -16.73 -6.11 29.16
CA SER A 423 -16.93 -5.76 30.56
C SER A 423 -17.67 -6.86 31.32
N SER A 424 -18.58 -7.59 30.66
CA SER A 424 -19.31 -8.72 31.24
C SER A 424 -18.40 -9.92 31.51
N LYS A 425 -17.44 -10.20 30.62
CA LYS A 425 -16.46 -11.29 30.77
C LYS A 425 -15.50 -11.14 31.96
N LYS A 426 -15.38 -9.94 32.55
CA LYS A 426 -14.60 -9.76 33.79
C LYS A 426 -15.26 -10.40 35.00
N GLN A 427 -16.59 -10.49 35.00
CA GLN A 427 -17.35 -11.20 36.02
C GLN A 427 -17.11 -12.71 35.86
N ASP A 428 -17.27 -13.24 34.65
CA ASP A 428 -17.06 -14.66 34.33
C ASP A 428 -15.64 -15.14 34.63
N ALA A 429 -14.61 -14.34 34.35
CA ALA A 429 -13.22 -14.72 34.65
C ALA A 429 -12.91 -14.76 36.15
N LYS A 430 -13.63 -13.97 36.96
CA LYS A 430 -13.53 -14.01 38.42
C LYS A 430 -14.25 -15.25 38.95
N ASP A 431 -15.41 -15.56 38.40
CA ASP A 431 -16.23 -16.71 38.81
C ASP A 431 -15.58 -18.04 38.38
N ILE A 432 -14.99 -18.11 37.19
CA ILE A 432 -14.17 -19.25 36.74
C ILE A 432 -12.93 -19.42 37.63
N ARG A 433 -12.24 -18.33 38.01
CA ARG A 433 -11.11 -18.42 38.96
C ARG A 433 -11.54 -18.90 40.34
N ASN A 434 -12.72 -18.51 40.80
CA ASN A 434 -13.25 -18.97 42.08
C ASN A 434 -13.62 -20.44 42.02
N MET A 435 -14.31 -20.88 40.96
CA MET A 435 -14.57 -22.31 40.72
C MET A 435 -13.28 -23.12 40.66
N LEU A 436 -12.28 -22.70 39.88
CA LEU A 436 -11.00 -23.42 39.78
C LEU A 436 -10.26 -23.50 41.13
N LYS A 437 -10.37 -22.47 41.99
CA LYS A 437 -9.80 -22.50 43.34
C LYS A 437 -10.57 -23.44 44.27
N GLU A 438 -11.89 -23.51 44.14
CA GLU A 438 -12.73 -24.44 44.91
C GLU A 438 -12.50 -25.89 44.48
N THR A 439 -12.43 -26.16 43.17
CA THR A 439 -12.08 -27.47 42.63
C THR A 439 -10.68 -27.89 43.05
N LYS A 440 -9.70 -26.98 43.03
CA LYS A 440 -8.33 -27.27 43.50
C LYS A 440 -8.29 -27.59 45.01
N LYS A 441 -9.15 -26.96 45.82
CA LYS A 441 -9.31 -27.30 47.25
C LYS A 441 -9.94 -28.68 47.47
N GLN A 442 -10.81 -29.13 46.57
CA GLN A 442 -11.49 -30.42 46.69
C GLN A 442 -10.64 -31.60 46.17
N VAL A 443 -9.82 -31.37 45.13
CA VAL A 443 -9.06 -32.45 44.46
C VAL A 443 -7.63 -32.57 45.00
N GLY A 444 -7.09 -31.54 45.69
CA GLY A 444 -5.70 -31.53 46.15
C GLY A 444 -4.70 -31.38 45.01
N ASP A 445 -3.39 -31.32 45.31
CA ASP A 445 -2.31 -31.15 44.32
C ASP A 445 -1.93 -32.47 43.58
N GLY A 446 -2.78 -33.49 43.60
CA GLY A 446 -2.54 -34.73 42.86
C GLY A 446 -2.80 -34.54 41.36
N GLU A 447 -1.90 -35.05 40.52
CA GLU A 447 -2.11 -35.11 39.06
C GLU A 447 -3.40 -35.87 38.75
N ILE A 448 -4.30 -35.23 38.00
CA ILE A 448 -5.48 -35.90 37.45
C ILE A 448 -4.98 -36.68 36.23
N GLU A 449 -4.72 -37.97 36.39
CA GLU A 449 -4.51 -38.87 35.26
C GLU A 449 -5.84 -38.99 34.48
N LEU A 450 -5.87 -38.36 33.30
CA LEU A 450 -6.93 -38.55 32.34
C LEU A 450 -6.61 -39.82 31.54
N GLU A 451 -7.24 -40.94 31.90
CA GLU A 451 -7.15 -42.16 31.08
C GLU A 451 -7.72 -41.88 29.67
N ILE A 452 -6.86 -42.08 28.66
CA ILE A 452 -7.26 -42.01 27.26
C ILE A 452 -7.97 -43.32 26.93
N PRO A 453 -9.25 -43.33 26.53
CA PRO A 453 -9.94 -44.57 26.19
C PRO A 453 -9.29 -45.22 24.96
N HIS A 454 -8.72 -46.41 25.14
CA HIS A 454 -8.20 -47.25 24.07
C HIS A 454 -9.36 -47.96 23.35
N ASP A 455 -10.13 -47.23 22.55
CA ASP A 455 -11.08 -47.84 21.64
C ASP A 455 -10.64 -47.62 20.18
N ASN A 456 -10.02 -48.65 19.61
CA ASN A 456 -9.58 -48.73 18.21
C ASN A 456 -10.75 -49.11 17.29
N SER A 457 -11.87 -48.38 17.37
CA SER A 457 -12.90 -48.49 16.34
C SER A 457 -12.53 -47.60 15.14
N THR A 458 -12.49 -48.22 13.96
CA THR A 458 -12.11 -47.59 12.67
C THR A 458 -13.20 -46.69 12.09
N GLU A 459 -14.18 -46.27 12.87
CA GLU A 459 -15.21 -45.33 12.42
C GLU A 459 -14.79 -43.87 12.67
N ARG A 460 -14.77 -43.11 11.59
CA ARG A 460 -14.42 -41.68 11.55
C ARG A 460 -15.37 -40.89 12.46
N ARG A 461 -14.89 -40.43 13.62
CA ARG A 461 -15.66 -39.52 14.48
C ARG A 461 -16.10 -38.29 13.69
N LYS A 462 -17.42 -38.05 13.62
CA LYS A 462 -17.99 -36.86 12.98
C LYS A 462 -17.58 -35.63 13.78
N SER A 463 -17.09 -34.60 13.08
CA SER A 463 -16.75 -33.33 13.72
C SER A 463 -18.00 -32.72 14.33
N VAL A 464 -17.91 -32.35 15.61
CA VAL A 464 -18.97 -31.61 16.29
C VAL A 464 -18.90 -30.17 15.78
N ARG A 465 -19.80 -29.82 14.85
CA ARG A 465 -20.15 -28.42 14.62
C ARG A 465 -20.99 -27.98 15.81
N PHE A 466 -20.55 -26.92 16.47
CA PHE A 466 -21.37 -26.25 17.47
C PHE A 466 -22.53 -25.52 16.78
N ASP A 467 -23.67 -25.55 17.49
CA ASP A 467 -24.90 -24.77 17.33
C ASP A 467 -25.93 -25.31 16.32
N GLU A 468 -27.01 -25.96 16.79
CA GLU A 468 -28.26 -25.32 17.25
C GLU A 468 -29.38 -26.35 17.55
N THR A 469 -29.92 -26.31 18.78
CA THR A 469 -31.22 -26.81 19.27
C THR A 469 -31.92 -28.02 18.65
N VAL A 470 -32.10 -29.09 19.44
CA VAL A 470 -33.33 -29.90 19.40
C VAL A 470 -33.73 -30.30 20.83
N VAL A 471 -34.88 -29.80 21.27
CA VAL A 471 -35.64 -30.30 22.42
C VAL A 471 -36.40 -31.54 21.97
N ALA A 472 -36.35 -32.62 22.75
CA ALA A 472 -37.36 -33.67 22.70
C ALA A 472 -37.81 -33.98 24.13
N VAL A 473 -39.09 -33.70 24.36
CA VAL A 473 -39.85 -33.97 25.58
C VAL A 473 -40.09 -35.48 25.67
N SER A 474 -39.96 -36.04 26.86
CA SER A 474 -40.27 -37.42 27.20
C SER A 474 -41.75 -37.74 27.03
N ASN A 475 -42.05 -38.76 26.23
CA ASN A 475 -42.71 -40.01 26.66
C ASN A 475 -42.54 -41.09 25.59
#